data_AF-A0AAJ1MJE2-F1
#
_entry.id   AF-A0AAJ1MJE2-F1
#
_cell.length_a   1.000
_cell.length_b   1.000
_cell.length_c   1.000
_cell.angle_alpha   90.00
_cell.angle_beta   90.00
_cell.angle_gamma   90.00
#
_symmetry.space_group_name_H-M   'P 1'
#
loop_
_entity.id
_entity.type
_entity.pdbx_description
1 polymer ?
#
loop_
_entity_poly.entity_id
_entity_poly.type
_entity_poly.pdbx_seq_one_letter_code
_entity_poly.pdbx_strand_id
1 'polypeptide(L)'
;MNDINGLHIAVLIISGLIVLLILYYLLRNKPEQNASGRRKYDSKPAEPPTKPCPLCRAALKPGETVHSVLYPGKPDSLMEIYGCPYCEPGKSSGTVRNKRICPVCKKELSDNGLVIARVFEKPGKKHVHVLGCTDCYSGRTNVKRK
;
A
#
# COMPACT_ATOMS: atom_id res chain seq x y z
N MET A 1 33.06 -38.45 41.65
CA MET A 1 33.14 -38.53 40.16
C MET A 1 31.78 -38.37 39.47
N ASN A 2 30.71 -37.95 40.18
CA ASN A 2 29.37 -37.82 39.60
C ASN A 2 28.90 -36.36 39.47
N ASP A 3 29.55 -35.41 40.15
CA ASP A 3 29.15 -34.01 40.18
C ASP A 3 29.51 -33.24 38.90
N ILE A 4 30.62 -33.60 38.25
CA ILE A 4 31.08 -32.99 37.00
C ILE A 4 30.11 -33.31 35.86
N ASN A 5 29.65 -34.56 35.77
CA ASN A 5 28.68 -34.98 34.77
C ASN A 5 27.30 -34.34 35.01
N GLY A 6 26.89 -34.21 36.28
CA GLY A 6 25.66 -33.51 36.65
C GLY A 6 25.70 -32.03 36.24
N LEU A 7 26.82 -31.36 36.47
CA LEU A 7 27.00 -29.96 36.06
C LEU A 7 27.01 -29.80 34.54
N HIS A 8 27.68 -30.69 33.80
CA HIS A 8 27.66 -30.66 32.33
C HIS A 8 26.26 -30.90 31.76
N ILE A 9 25.51 -31.87 32.31
CA ILE A 9 24.13 -32.14 31.89
C ILE A 9 23.24 -30.92 32.16
N ALA A 10 23.36 -30.28 33.33
CA ALA A 10 22.60 -29.08 33.66
C ALA A 10 22.92 -27.91 32.70
N VAL A 11 24.19 -27.70 32.36
CA VAL A 11 24.63 -26.66 31.42
C VAL A 11 24.06 -26.90 30.03
N LEU A 12 24.08 -28.14 29.54
CA LEU A 12 23.53 -28.49 28.23
C LEU A 12 22.02 -28.24 28.16
N ILE A 13 21.27 -28.62 29.20
CA ILE A 13 19.82 -28.39 29.27
C ILE A 13 19.50 -26.89 29.25
N ILE A 14 20.21 -26.09 30.06
CA ILE A 14 20.00 -24.65 30.14
C ILE A 14 20.31 -23.98 28.79
N SER A 15 21.43 -24.35 28.15
CA SER A 15 21.77 -23.82 26.83
C SER A 15 20.73 -24.17 25.76
N GLY A 16 20.19 -25.39 25.80
CA GLY A 16 19.15 -25.85 24.86
C GLY A 16 17.85 -25.05 25.03
N LEU A 17 17.44 -24.80 26.27
CA LEU A 17 16.24 -24.00 26.57
C LEU A 17 16.40 -22.54 26.13
N ILE A 18 17.59 -21.95 26.32
CA ILE A 18 17.87 -20.58 25.89
C ILE A 18 17.81 -20.48 24.36
N VAL A 19 18.45 -21.40 23.63
CA VAL A 19 18.43 -21.43 22.16
C VAL A 19 17.00 -21.62 21.63
N LEU A 20 16.21 -22.50 22.26
CA LEU A 20 14.81 -22.72 21.91
C LEU A 20 13.97 -21.45 22.11
N LEU A 21 14.17 -20.74 23.24
CA LEU A 21 13.47 -19.48 23.53
C LEU A 21 13.83 -18.37 22.53
N ILE A 22 15.11 -18.24 22.17
CA ILE A 22 15.57 -17.27 21.16
C ILE A 22 14.93 -17.59 19.81
N LEU A 23 14.94 -18.87 19.39
CA LEU A 23 14.30 -19.30 18.14
C LEU A 23 12.79 -19.01 18.16
N TYR A 24 12.11 -19.30 19.27
CA TYR A 24 10.70 -18.98 19.44
C TYR A 24 10.42 -17.48 19.29
N TYR A 25 11.23 -16.63 19.93
CA TYR A 25 11.09 -15.17 19.83
C TYR A 25 11.41 -14.64 18.44
N LEU A 26 12.43 -15.17 17.75
CA LEU A 26 12.75 -14.79 16.36
C LEU A 26 11.66 -15.21 15.37
N LEU A 27 11.02 -16.36 15.60
CA LEU A 27 9.88 -16.81 14.78
C LEU A 27 8.61 -15.99 15.05
N ARG A 28 8.40 -15.54 16.29
CA ARG A 28 7.25 -14.70 16.66
C ARG A 28 7.40 -13.25 16.22
N ASN A 29 8.59 -12.68 16.35
CA ASN A 29 8.92 -11.38 15.81
C ASN A 29 9.22 -11.50 14.32
N LYS A 30 8.22 -11.88 13.52
CA LYS A 30 8.24 -11.54 12.10
C LYS A 30 8.20 -10.03 12.02
N PRO A 31 9.28 -9.36 11.58
CA PRO A 31 9.19 -7.92 11.35
C PRO A 31 8.17 -7.72 10.22
N GLU A 32 7.10 -6.96 10.49
CA GLU A 32 6.23 -6.41 9.45
C GLU A 32 7.01 -5.38 8.64
N GLN A 33 7.96 -5.87 7.86
CA GLN A 33 8.74 -5.10 6.91
C GLN A 33 8.34 -5.58 5.52
N ASN A 34 7.46 -4.79 4.90
CA ASN A 34 7.54 -4.46 3.49
C ASN A 34 7.81 -5.65 2.54
N ALA A 35 6.85 -6.57 2.42
CA ALA A 35 6.81 -7.52 1.32
C ALA A 35 6.29 -6.85 0.03
N SER A 36 7.12 -5.98 -0.55
CA SER A 36 7.16 -5.83 -2.00
C SER A 36 7.72 -7.14 -2.60
N GLY A 37 6.87 -7.93 -3.25
CA GLY A 37 7.30 -9.00 -4.16
C GLY A 37 6.68 -10.38 -3.91
N ARG A 38 5.91 -10.83 -4.91
CA ARG A 38 5.33 -12.19 -5.08
C ARG A 38 4.23 -12.61 -4.10
N ARG A 39 3.00 -12.18 -4.38
CA ARG A 39 1.85 -13.06 -4.10
C ARG A 39 1.93 -14.25 -5.05
N LYS A 40 1.87 -15.46 -4.48
CA LYS A 40 1.65 -16.70 -5.21
C LYS A 40 0.39 -16.54 -6.06
N TYR A 41 0.55 -16.79 -7.36
CA TYR A 41 -0.54 -16.97 -8.30
C TYR A 41 -1.14 -18.35 -8.00
N ASP A 42 -2.08 -18.40 -7.05
CA ASP A 42 -2.93 -19.58 -6.88
C ASP A 42 -3.93 -19.58 -8.04
N SER A 43 -3.74 -20.53 -8.94
CA SER A 43 -4.60 -20.83 -10.07
C SER A 43 -6.00 -21.23 -9.60
N LYS A 44 -6.89 -20.25 -9.43
CA LYS A 44 -8.35 -20.45 -9.48
C LYS A 44 -8.89 -19.85 -10.79
N PRO A 45 -9.91 -20.45 -11.42
CA PRO A 45 -10.45 -19.98 -12.71
C PRO A 45 -10.80 -18.50 -12.67
N ALA A 46 -10.39 -17.78 -13.71
CA ALA A 46 -10.34 -16.32 -13.80
C ALA A 46 -11.73 -15.66 -13.68
N GLU A 47 -12.10 -15.27 -12.48
CA GLU A 47 -12.90 -14.05 -12.31
C GLU A 47 -12.02 -12.86 -12.70
N PRO A 48 -12.55 -11.86 -13.43
CA PRO A 48 -11.78 -10.73 -13.90
C PRO A 48 -11.11 -10.04 -12.70
N PRO A 49 -9.82 -9.68 -12.79
CA PRO A 49 -9.10 -9.09 -11.67
C PRO A 49 -9.74 -7.75 -11.29
N THR A 50 -10.54 -7.76 -10.24
CA THR A 50 -11.19 -6.61 -9.64
C THR A 50 -10.11 -5.68 -9.09
N LYS A 51 -9.77 -4.62 -9.82
CA LYS A 51 -8.72 -3.67 -9.40
C LYS A 51 -9.25 -2.87 -8.20
N PRO A 52 -8.56 -2.87 -7.05
CA PRO A 52 -9.01 -2.11 -5.89
C PRO A 52 -8.78 -0.62 -6.10
N CYS A 53 -9.65 0.21 -5.53
CA CYS A 53 -9.47 1.66 -5.51
C CYS A 53 -8.22 2.04 -4.68
N PRO A 54 -7.32 2.90 -5.19
CA PRO A 54 -6.11 3.28 -4.47
C PRO A 54 -6.37 4.14 -3.23
N LEU A 55 -7.55 4.78 -3.12
CA LEU A 55 -7.89 5.70 -2.02
C LEU A 55 -8.67 5.05 -0.90
N CYS A 56 -9.67 4.22 -1.23
CA CYS A 56 -10.56 3.60 -0.23
C CYS A 56 -10.47 2.06 -0.20
N ARG A 57 -9.69 1.45 -1.10
CA ARG A 57 -9.55 -0.02 -1.25
C ARG A 57 -10.82 -0.79 -1.60
N ALA A 58 -11.92 -0.10 -1.92
CA ALA A 58 -13.12 -0.74 -2.44
C ALA A 58 -12.80 -1.52 -3.72
N ALA A 59 -13.39 -2.71 -3.86
CA ALA A 59 -13.23 -3.55 -5.03
C ALA A 59 -14.16 -3.02 -6.15
N LEU A 60 -13.58 -2.61 -7.29
CA LEU A 60 -14.34 -2.03 -8.40
C LEU A 60 -14.94 -3.11 -9.29
N LYS A 61 -16.26 -3.10 -9.46
CA LYS A 61 -16.95 -4.05 -10.35
C LYS A 61 -16.46 -3.90 -11.80
N PRO A 62 -16.62 -4.93 -12.65
CA PRO A 62 -16.32 -4.82 -14.06
C PRO A 62 -17.03 -3.60 -14.69
N GLY A 63 -16.27 -2.73 -15.35
CA GLY A 63 -16.77 -1.46 -15.92
C GLY A 63 -16.68 -0.25 -14.99
N GLU A 64 -16.52 -0.44 -13.67
CA GLU A 64 -16.26 0.66 -12.74
C GLU A 64 -14.80 1.07 -12.82
N THR A 65 -14.56 2.38 -12.87
CA THR A 65 -13.21 2.95 -12.94
C THR A 65 -13.03 4.06 -11.94
N VAL A 66 -11.78 4.37 -11.64
CA VAL A 66 -11.42 5.51 -10.81
C VAL A 66 -11.51 6.76 -11.68
N HIS A 67 -12.29 7.73 -11.23
CA HIS A 67 -12.34 9.04 -11.88
C HIS A 67 -11.01 9.75 -11.71
N SER A 68 -10.43 10.11 -12.84
CA SER A 68 -9.14 10.77 -12.91
C SER A 68 -9.06 11.65 -14.17
N VAL A 69 -8.30 12.73 -14.07
CA VAL A 69 -8.02 13.64 -15.17
C VAL A 69 -6.55 13.53 -15.51
N LEU A 70 -6.25 13.29 -16.79
CA LEU A 70 -4.89 13.18 -17.31
C LEU A 70 -4.53 14.46 -18.06
N TYR A 71 -3.45 15.09 -17.64
CA TYR A 71 -2.81 16.22 -18.30
C TYR A 71 -1.58 15.73 -19.06
N PRO A 72 -1.67 15.52 -20.38
CA PRO A 72 -0.56 15.03 -21.18
C PRO A 72 0.61 16.03 -21.16
N GLY A 73 1.82 15.54 -20.94
CA GLY A 73 3.05 16.34 -20.87
C GLY A 73 4.27 15.56 -21.33
N LYS A 74 5.35 16.26 -21.68
CA LYS A 74 6.66 15.66 -21.98
C LYS A 74 7.67 16.14 -20.93
N PRO A 75 8.50 15.25 -20.34
CA PRO A 75 8.68 13.84 -20.67
C PRO A 75 7.62 12.88 -20.09
N ASP A 76 6.80 13.34 -19.14
CA ASP A 76 5.76 12.57 -18.46
C ASP A 76 4.45 13.36 -18.30
N SER A 77 3.34 12.64 -18.16
CA SER A 77 2.00 13.23 -18.00
C SER A 77 1.64 13.36 -16.53
N LEU A 78 0.95 14.44 -16.16
CA LEU A 78 0.43 14.63 -14.80
C LEU A 78 -0.99 14.07 -14.73
N MET A 79 -1.36 13.44 -13.63
CA MET A 79 -2.68 12.85 -13.43
C MET A 79 -3.21 13.24 -12.06
N GLU A 80 -4.47 13.68 -12.04
CA GLU A 80 -5.22 13.94 -10.81
C GLU A 80 -6.26 12.84 -10.61
N ILE A 81 -6.31 12.27 -9.41
CA ILE A 81 -7.18 11.15 -9.05
C ILE A 81 -8.16 11.63 -7.99
N TYR A 82 -9.45 11.60 -8.31
CA TYR A 82 -10.53 12.04 -7.42
C TYR A 82 -11.04 10.91 -6.53
N GLY A 83 -11.22 9.72 -7.09
CA GLY A 83 -11.73 8.56 -6.37
C GLY A 83 -12.54 7.63 -7.27
N CYS A 84 -13.12 6.61 -6.65
CA CYS A 84 -14.06 5.71 -7.32
C CYS A 84 -15.51 6.07 -6.96
N PRO A 85 -16.51 5.45 -7.61
CA PRO A 85 -17.93 5.72 -7.32
C PRO A 85 -18.33 5.61 -5.84
N TYR A 86 -17.60 4.81 -5.04
CA TYR A 86 -17.87 4.61 -3.60
C TYR A 86 -17.21 5.64 -2.65
N CYS A 87 -16.27 6.46 -3.13
CA CYS A 87 -15.52 7.39 -2.28
C CYS A 87 -15.34 8.79 -2.86
N GLU A 88 -15.64 8.98 -4.14
CA GLU A 88 -15.59 10.28 -4.81
C GLU A 88 -16.72 11.21 -4.29
N PRO A 89 -16.42 12.50 -4.01
CA PRO A 89 -17.44 13.48 -3.65
C PRO A 89 -18.36 13.73 -4.84
N GLY A 90 -19.67 13.71 -4.62
CA GLY A 90 -20.66 14.07 -5.64
C GLY A 90 -21.07 12.96 -6.61
N LYS A 91 -20.42 11.78 -6.57
CA LYS A 91 -20.82 10.60 -7.37
C LYS A 91 -21.24 9.39 -6.52
N SER A 92 -21.45 9.57 -5.21
CA SER A 92 -21.76 8.46 -4.31
C SER A 92 -23.10 7.82 -4.71
N SER A 93 -23.01 6.65 -5.33
CA SER A 93 -24.17 5.86 -5.75
C SER A 93 -24.81 5.18 -4.53
N GLY A 94 -25.53 5.95 -3.73
CA GLY A 94 -26.53 5.44 -2.77
C GLY A 94 -26.01 4.66 -1.55
N THR A 95 -24.75 4.78 -1.15
CA THR A 95 -24.23 4.12 0.07
C THR A 95 -23.30 5.06 0.85
N VAL A 96 -23.17 4.80 2.16
CA VAL A 96 -22.20 5.44 3.06
C VAL A 96 -20.86 5.61 2.35
N ARG A 97 -20.39 6.85 2.28
CA ARG A 97 -19.19 7.19 1.55
C ARG A 97 -17.97 6.64 2.26
N ASN A 98 -17.16 5.86 1.55
CA ASN A 98 -15.91 5.36 2.10
C ASN A 98 -14.90 6.50 2.26
N LYS A 99 -14.16 6.46 3.38
CA LYS A 99 -13.05 7.38 3.62
C LYS A 99 -12.00 7.26 2.53
N ARG A 100 -11.51 8.41 2.05
CA ARG A 100 -10.40 8.47 1.11
C ARG A 100 -9.10 8.65 1.88
N ILE A 101 -8.19 7.70 1.78
CA ILE A 101 -6.90 7.75 2.47
C ILE A 101 -5.79 7.99 1.46
N CYS A 102 -4.92 8.97 1.74
CA CYS A 102 -3.78 9.23 0.89
C CYS A 102 -2.80 8.05 0.95
N PRO A 103 -2.45 7.42 -0.17
CA PRO A 103 -1.53 6.28 -0.16
C PRO A 103 -0.10 6.68 0.26
N VAL A 104 0.24 7.97 0.22
CA VAL A 104 1.56 8.49 0.60
C VAL A 104 1.59 8.86 2.08
N CYS A 105 0.84 9.88 2.52
CA CYS A 105 0.88 10.37 3.90
C CYS A 105 -0.09 9.67 4.86
N LYS A 106 -0.92 8.75 4.36
CA LYS A 106 -1.94 7.99 5.14
C LYS A 106 -3.01 8.84 5.83
N LYS A 107 -3.06 10.15 5.60
CA LYS A 107 -4.12 11.03 6.09
C LYS A 107 -5.40 10.86 5.29
N GLU A 108 -6.52 11.14 5.94
CA GLU A 108 -7.82 11.24 5.29
C GLU A 108 -7.85 12.48 4.39
N LEU A 109 -8.30 12.32 3.14
CA LEU A 109 -8.47 13.41 2.19
C LEU A 109 -9.76 14.16 2.51
N SER A 110 -9.68 15.49 2.51
CA SER A 110 -10.86 16.37 2.51
C SER A 110 -11.74 16.14 1.29
N ASP A 111 -12.98 16.65 1.27
CA ASP A 111 -13.89 16.51 0.12
C ASP A 111 -13.31 17.03 -1.19
N ASN A 112 -12.59 18.15 -1.15
CA ASN A 112 -11.91 18.69 -2.34
C ASN A 112 -10.49 18.12 -2.53
N GLY A 113 -10.01 17.30 -1.60
CA GLY A 113 -8.71 16.66 -1.69
C GLY A 113 -8.64 15.69 -2.86
N LEU A 114 -7.53 15.76 -3.60
CA LEU A 114 -7.21 14.87 -4.71
C LEU A 114 -5.82 14.28 -4.54
N VAL A 115 -5.55 13.19 -5.26
CA VAL A 115 -4.23 12.56 -5.32
C VAL A 115 -3.57 12.89 -6.66
N ILE A 116 -2.32 13.33 -6.57
CA ILE A 116 -1.51 13.75 -7.71
C ILE A 116 -0.55 12.61 -8.05
N ALA A 117 -0.49 12.24 -9.32
CA ALA A 117 0.34 11.18 -9.84
C ALA A 117 1.02 11.60 -11.15
N ARG A 118 2.11 10.91 -11.50
CA ARG A 118 2.74 10.97 -12.82
C ARG A 118 2.48 9.69 -13.59
N VAL A 119 2.20 9.83 -14.87
CA VAL A 119 2.01 8.72 -15.79
C VAL A 119 3.18 8.68 -16.75
N PHE A 120 3.92 7.58 -16.66
CA PHE A 120 5.02 7.27 -17.55
C PHE A 120 4.51 6.32 -18.63
N GLU A 121 4.63 6.75 -19.87
CA GLU A 121 4.27 5.94 -21.03
C GLU A 121 5.55 5.45 -21.71
N LYS A 122 5.69 4.13 -21.81
CA LYS A 122 6.68 3.45 -22.64
C LYS A 122 5.93 2.61 -23.68
N PRO A 123 6.53 2.27 -24.83
CA PRO A 123 5.91 1.39 -25.80
C PRO A 123 5.37 0.10 -25.12
N GLY A 124 4.05 -0.10 -25.16
CA GLY A 124 3.36 -1.24 -24.56
C GLY A 124 3.21 -1.25 -23.03
N LYS A 125 3.66 -0.22 -22.30
CA LYS A 125 3.55 -0.16 -20.82
C LYS A 125 3.21 1.24 -20.33
N LYS A 126 2.14 1.35 -19.54
CA LYS A 126 1.81 2.57 -18.78
C LYS A 126 2.03 2.31 -17.29
N HIS A 127 2.78 3.19 -16.62
CA HIS A 127 3.03 3.10 -15.20
C HIS A 127 2.62 4.40 -14.51
N VAL A 128 1.80 4.29 -13.46
CA VAL A 128 1.36 5.43 -12.67
C VAL A 128 2.14 5.45 -11.36
N HIS A 129 2.82 6.55 -11.07
CA HIS A 129 3.51 6.78 -9.80
C HIS A 129 2.78 7.87 -9.02
N VAL A 130 2.23 7.52 -7.87
CA VAL A 130 1.54 8.47 -7.00
C VAL A 130 2.55 9.31 -6.22
N LEU A 131 2.41 10.65 -6.30
CA LEU A 131 3.31 11.61 -5.65
C LEU A 131 2.82 12.02 -4.25
N GLY A 132 1.50 12.19 -4.09
CA GLY A 132 0.90 12.64 -2.84
C GLY A 132 -0.53 13.14 -3.01
N CYS A 133 -1.18 13.54 -1.91
CA CYS A 133 -2.42 14.30 -1.96
C CYS A 133 -2.14 15.81 -1.97
N THR A 134 -3.18 16.63 -2.14
CA THR A 134 -3.11 18.10 -2.01
C THR A 134 -2.38 18.59 -0.77
N ASP A 135 -2.41 17.84 0.33
CA ASP A 135 -1.85 18.27 1.62
C ASP A 135 -0.38 17.88 1.81
N CYS A 136 0.04 16.72 1.26
CA CYS A 136 1.42 16.23 1.41
C CYS A 136 2.28 16.42 0.16
N TYR A 137 1.66 16.67 -0.99
CA TYR A 137 2.32 17.11 -2.20
C TYR A 137 2.54 18.62 -2.15
N SER A 138 3.26 19.10 -1.12
CA SER A 138 3.62 20.52 -0.95
C SER A 138 4.85 20.92 -1.79
N GLY A 139 5.23 20.09 -2.76
CA GLY A 139 6.51 20.20 -3.47
C GLY A 139 6.61 21.20 -4.61
N ARG A 140 5.55 21.95 -5.01
CA ARG A 140 5.62 23.01 -6.05
C ARG A 140 4.55 24.12 -6.00
N THR A 141 3.72 24.26 -4.97
CA THR A 141 2.69 25.32 -4.91
C THR A 141 3.10 26.57 -4.11
N ASN A 142 4.38 26.75 -3.80
CA ASN A 142 4.94 28.07 -3.49
C ASN A 142 5.50 28.76 -4.75
N VAL A 143 4.84 28.62 -5.90
CA VAL A 143 4.93 29.65 -6.94
C VAL A 143 3.90 30.70 -6.58
N LYS A 144 4.32 31.68 -5.75
CA LYS A 144 3.69 33.00 -5.74
C LYS A 144 3.68 33.48 -7.19
N ARG A 145 2.55 33.40 -7.87
CA ARG A 145 2.28 34.29 -9.01
C ARG A 145 1.83 35.62 -8.42
N LYS A 146 2.79 36.44 -7.99
CA LYS A 146 2.68 37.91 -7.99
C LYS A 146 4.04 38.53 -7.70
#